data_AF-A0A0R3SL76-F1
#
_entry.id   AF-A0A0R3SL76-F1
#
_cell.length_a   1.000
_cell.length_b   1.000
_cell.length_c   1.000
_cell.angle_alpha   90.00
_cell.angle_beta   90.00
_cell.angle_gamma   90.00
#
_symmetry.space_group_name_H-M   'P 1'
#
loop_
_entity.id
_entity.type
_entity.pdbx_description
1 polymer ?
#
loop_
_entity_poly.entity_id
_entity_poly.type
_entity_poly.pdbx_seq_one_letter_code
_entity_poly.pdbx_strand_id
1 'polypeptide(L)'
;MLLPMLGVYQEYVRNHHYSLQVLAEYKMKEEFNRTLKRCEDKSQCEGRSIESFLTCPMYQIPRYLVTLHEILAHTPHEHVDRTNLEYAKRKLETLSQVIHDEVSETENIRKNLAIERMISDGCDILLDANQVFVRQGTLVQVTMSKASYPCPRIGQLGPLPCEKKERLRQVFLFTNHLLIATRTNSGRLKLAKLWITELKMHCY
;
A
#
# COMPACT_ATOMS: atom_id res chain seq x y z
N MET A 1 -19.42 26.54 -4.86
CA MET A 1 -18.57 26.48 -3.66
C MET A 1 -18.63 25.05 -3.11
N LEU A 2 -17.79 24.13 -3.63
CA LEU A 2 -17.73 22.71 -3.23
C LEU A 2 -16.44 22.36 -2.46
N LEU A 3 -15.48 23.30 -2.41
CA LEU A 3 -14.17 23.12 -1.74
C LEU A 3 -14.26 22.72 -0.26
N PRO A 4 -15.17 23.30 0.57
CA PRO A 4 -15.28 22.91 1.98
C PRO A 4 -15.73 21.45 2.17
N MET A 5 -16.56 20.94 1.26
CA MET A 5 -17.05 19.55 1.30
C MET A 5 -15.95 18.55 0.92
N LEU A 6 -14.96 19.00 0.15
CA LEU A 6 -13.83 18.17 -0.26
C LEU A 6 -12.92 17.85 0.92
N GLY A 7 -12.55 18.84 1.75
CA GLY A 7 -11.67 18.59 2.90
C GLY A 7 -12.24 17.57 3.89
N VAL A 8 -13.55 17.67 4.18
CA VAL A 8 -14.24 16.70 5.05
C VAL A 8 -14.25 15.29 4.45
N TYR A 9 -14.44 15.20 3.13
CA TYR A 9 -14.46 13.90 2.44
C TYR A 9 -13.06 13.27 2.36
N GLN A 10 -12.01 14.06 2.10
CA GLN A 10 -10.61 13.61 2.16
C GLN A 10 -10.27 13.03 3.53
N GLU A 11 -10.62 13.77 4.60
CA GLU A 11 -10.37 13.30 5.96
C GLU A 11 -11.13 12.01 6.28
N TYR A 12 -12.38 11.89 5.80
CA TYR A 12 -13.15 10.65 5.92
C TYR A 12 -12.46 9.48 5.24
N VAL A 13 -12.04 9.65 3.98
CA VAL A 13 -11.36 8.64 3.17
C VAL A 13 -10.06 8.20 3.84
N ARG A 14 -9.23 9.15 4.28
CA ARG A 14 -7.97 8.90 4.98
C ARG A 14 -8.16 8.09 6.27
N ASN A 15 -9.21 8.41 7.02
CA ASN A 15 -9.50 7.76 8.31
C ASN A 15 -10.32 6.46 8.19
N HIS A 16 -10.88 6.15 7.01
CA HIS A 16 -11.83 5.05 6.82
C HIS A 16 -11.27 3.71 7.32
N HIS A 17 -10.03 3.38 6.96
CA HIS A 17 -9.38 2.14 7.40
C HIS A 17 -9.21 2.08 8.92
N TYR A 18 -8.80 3.20 9.55
CA TYR A 18 -8.65 3.29 11.00
C TYR A 18 -10.01 3.11 11.70
N SER A 19 -11.08 3.73 11.19
CA SER A 19 -12.43 3.55 11.72
C SER A 19 -12.88 2.08 11.69
N LEU A 20 -12.59 1.36 10.60
CA LEU A 20 -12.88 -0.07 10.50
C LEU A 20 -12.05 -0.92 11.46
N GLN A 21 -10.78 -0.56 11.70
CA GLN A 21 -9.94 -1.25 12.68
C GLN A 21 -10.50 -1.09 14.11
N VAL A 22 -10.79 0.16 14.52
CA VAL A 22 -11.37 0.44 15.84
C VAL A 22 -12.70 -0.31 16.00
N LEU A 23 -13.54 -0.30 14.96
CA LEU A 23 -14.78 -1.06 14.97
C LEU A 23 -14.54 -2.56 15.19
N ALA A 24 -13.56 -3.16 14.49
CA ALA A 24 -13.20 -4.57 14.66
C ALA A 24 -12.73 -4.88 16.09
N GLU A 25 -11.93 -4.00 16.69
CA GLU A 25 -11.48 -4.11 18.09
C GLU A 25 -12.67 -4.06 19.07
N TYR A 26 -13.63 -3.15 18.85
CA TYR A 26 -14.82 -3.05 19.67
C TYR A 26 -15.81 -4.21 19.46
N LYS A 27 -15.86 -4.81 18.27
CA LYS A 27 -16.64 -6.03 18.01
C LYS A 27 -16.18 -7.24 18.83
N MET A 28 -14.95 -7.24 19.33
CA MET A 28 -14.47 -8.26 20.28
C MET A 28 -15.10 -8.14 21.67
N LYS A 29 -15.67 -6.96 22.02
CA LYS A 29 -16.35 -6.73 23.29
C LYS A 29 -17.81 -7.17 23.17
N GLU A 30 -18.22 -8.13 23.99
CA GLU A 30 -19.53 -8.76 23.87
C GLU A 30 -20.70 -7.76 24.03
N GLU A 31 -20.59 -6.82 24.99
CA GLU A 31 -21.61 -5.79 25.24
C GLU A 31 -21.82 -4.86 24.04
N PHE A 32 -20.73 -4.41 23.43
CA PHE A 32 -20.77 -3.58 22.23
C PHE A 32 -21.37 -4.37 21.05
N ASN A 33 -20.89 -5.59 20.82
CA ASN A 33 -21.36 -6.44 19.73
C ASN A 33 -22.85 -6.76 19.84
N ARG A 34 -23.35 -7.04 21.05
CA ARG A 34 -24.78 -7.25 21.31
C ARG A 34 -25.61 -6.00 20.99
N THR A 35 -25.13 -4.84 21.41
CA THR A 35 -25.81 -3.56 21.14
C THR A 35 -25.80 -3.24 19.64
N LEU A 36 -24.68 -3.48 18.96
CA LEU A 36 -24.52 -3.26 17.54
C LEU A 36 -25.47 -4.15 16.73
N LYS A 37 -25.52 -5.46 17.01
CA LYS A 37 -26.46 -6.38 16.34
C LYS A 37 -27.90 -5.94 16.49
N ARG A 38 -28.32 -5.55 17.70
CA ARG A 38 -29.67 -5.00 17.93
C ARG A 38 -29.97 -3.75 17.09
N CYS A 39 -28.95 -2.94 16.79
CA CYS A 39 -29.11 -1.79 15.89
C CYS A 39 -29.19 -2.22 14.42
N GLU A 40 -28.34 -3.15 13.98
CA GLU A 40 -28.30 -3.68 12.61
C GLU A 40 -29.56 -4.49 12.26
N ASP A 41 -30.21 -5.12 13.23
CA ASP A 41 -31.47 -5.88 13.06
C ASP A 41 -32.69 -4.99 12.82
N LYS A 42 -32.56 -3.65 12.95
CA LYS A 42 -33.66 -2.73 12.66
C LYS A 42 -33.97 -2.75 11.17
N SER A 43 -35.25 -2.74 10.82
CA SER A 43 -35.70 -2.71 9.41
C SER A 43 -35.11 -1.55 8.61
N GLN A 44 -34.86 -0.41 9.25
CA GLN A 44 -34.23 0.78 8.66
C GLN A 44 -32.80 0.52 8.15
N CYS A 45 -32.11 -0.47 8.70
CA CYS A 45 -30.77 -0.85 8.28
C CYS A 45 -30.78 -1.79 7.08
N GLU A 46 -31.93 -2.36 6.70
CA GLU A 46 -32.08 -3.25 5.54
C GLU A 46 -31.09 -4.43 5.55
N GLY A 47 -30.74 -4.93 6.74
CA GLY A 47 -29.77 -6.01 6.92
C GLY A 47 -28.31 -5.63 6.63
N ARG A 48 -28.02 -4.33 6.45
CA ARG A 48 -26.65 -3.84 6.26
C ARG A 48 -25.94 -3.68 7.60
N SER A 49 -24.67 -4.08 7.63
CA SER A 49 -23.82 -3.85 8.78
C SER A 49 -23.34 -2.40 8.85
N ILE A 50 -22.89 -1.97 10.03
CA ILE A 50 -22.28 -0.64 10.20
C ILE A 50 -21.06 -0.43 9.28
N GLU A 51 -20.28 -1.48 8.98
CA GLU A 51 -19.20 -1.39 7.99
C GLU A 51 -19.72 -0.95 6.63
N SER A 52 -20.84 -1.53 6.17
CA SER A 52 -21.42 -1.17 4.87
C SER A 52 -21.81 0.31 4.82
N PHE A 53 -22.36 0.84 5.92
CA PHE A 53 -22.67 2.28 6.01
C PHE A 53 -21.41 3.14 6.03
N LEU A 54 -20.34 2.70 6.68
CA LEU A 54 -19.05 3.40 6.68
C LEU A 54 -18.34 3.34 5.32
N THR A 55 -18.56 2.29 4.52
CA THR A 55 -17.96 2.21 3.18
C THR A 55 -18.79 2.98 2.15
N CYS A 56 -20.09 3.21 2.39
CA CYS A 56 -20.97 3.91 1.43
C CYS A 56 -20.43 5.26 0.95
N PRO A 57 -19.91 6.17 1.82
CA PRO A 57 -19.33 7.42 1.36
C PRO A 57 -18.19 7.23 0.36
N MET A 58 -17.36 6.18 0.50
CA MET A 58 -16.22 5.90 -0.40
C MET A 58 -16.63 5.76 -1.86
N TYR A 59 -17.85 5.29 -2.12
CA TYR A 59 -18.38 5.06 -3.46
C TYR A 59 -19.14 6.24 -4.06
N GLN A 60 -19.33 7.32 -3.30
CA GLN A 60 -20.16 8.45 -3.71
C GLN A 60 -19.59 9.18 -4.93
N ILE A 61 -18.28 9.46 -4.93
CA ILE A 61 -17.59 10.14 -6.04
C ILE A 61 -17.60 9.28 -7.32
N PRO A 62 -17.21 7.98 -7.28
CA PRO A 62 -17.38 7.09 -8.43
C PRO A 62 -18.82 7.06 -8.97
N ARG A 63 -19.82 7.00 -8.09
CA ARG A 63 -21.23 6.99 -8.51
C ARG A 63 -21.61 8.26 -9.26
N TYR A 64 -21.23 9.44 -8.75
CA TYR A 64 -21.49 10.70 -9.43
C TYR A 64 -20.79 10.80 -10.79
N LEU A 65 -19.59 10.21 -10.92
CA LEU A 65 -18.90 10.15 -12.21
C LEU A 65 -19.71 9.34 -13.22
N VAL A 66 -20.17 8.14 -12.83
CA VAL A 66 -21.00 7.28 -13.69
C VAL A 66 -22.28 8.00 -14.08
N THR A 67 -22.98 8.61 -13.12
CA THR A 67 -24.22 9.37 -13.37
C THR A 67 -23.97 10.54 -14.33
N LEU A 68 -22.90 11.33 -14.16
CA LEU A 68 -22.59 12.44 -15.07
C LEU A 68 -22.22 11.95 -16.47
N HIS A 69 -21.52 10.82 -16.58
CA HIS A 69 -21.24 10.19 -17.88
C HIS A 69 -22.54 9.77 -18.57
N GLU A 70 -23.47 9.17 -17.84
CA GLU A 70 -24.75 8.71 -18.38
C GLU A 70 -25.65 9.88 -18.82
N ILE A 71 -25.72 10.95 -18.02
CA ILE A 71 -26.45 12.17 -18.39
C ILE A 71 -25.85 12.79 -19.65
N LEU A 72 -24.51 12.91 -19.73
CA LEU A 72 -23.83 13.43 -20.91
C LEU A 72 -24.06 12.54 -22.14
N ALA A 73 -24.11 11.21 -21.98
CA ALA A 73 -24.39 10.32 -23.10
C ALA A 73 -25.77 10.58 -23.74
N HIS A 74 -26.73 11.10 -22.97
CA HIS A 74 -28.10 11.39 -23.41
C HIS A 74 -28.38 12.89 -23.60
N THR A 75 -27.37 13.76 -23.49
CA THR A 75 -27.53 15.21 -23.67
C THR A 75 -26.94 15.63 -25.03
N PRO A 76 -27.74 16.14 -25.99
CA PRO A 76 -27.23 16.62 -27.28
C PRO A 76 -26.14 17.70 -27.16
N HIS A 77 -25.31 17.87 -28.19
CA HIS A 77 -24.21 18.84 -28.16
C HIS A 77 -24.69 20.30 -28.11
N GLU A 78 -25.86 20.57 -28.66
CA GLU A 78 -26.48 21.90 -28.73
C GLU A 78 -27.28 22.25 -27.47
N HIS A 79 -27.42 21.29 -26.53
CA HIS A 79 -28.18 21.51 -25.31
C HIS A 79 -27.50 22.55 -24.41
N VAL A 80 -28.29 23.47 -23.84
CA VAL A 80 -27.80 24.59 -23.02
C VAL A 80 -26.94 24.14 -21.82
N ASP A 81 -27.26 22.97 -21.24
CA ASP A 81 -26.52 22.41 -20.10
C ASP A 81 -25.29 21.58 -20.46
N ARG A 82 -25.04 21.30 -21.74
CA ARG A 82 -23.93 20.44 -22.17
C ARG A 82 -22.59 20.92 -21.61
N THR A 83 -22.30 22.21 -21.78
CA THR A 83 -21.07 22.85 -21.28
C THR A 83 -20.96 22.77 -19.76
N ASN A 84 -22.06 22.95 -19.03
CA ASN A 84 -22.10 22.88 -17.57
C ASN A 84 -21.84 21.46 -17.07
N LEU A 85 -22.42 20.45 -17.74
CA LEU A 85 -22.23 19.04 -17.43
C LEU A 85 -20.79 18.58 -17.70
N GLU A 86 -20.19 19.00 -18.81
CA GLU A 86 -18.78 18.71 -19.11
C GLU A 86 -17.82 19.36 -18.11
N TYR A 87 -18.12 20.60 -17.70
CA TYR A 87 -17.37 21.27 -16.65
C TYR A 87 -17.50 20.53 -15.30
N ALA A 88 -18.70 20.15 -14.91
CA ALA A 88 -18.96 19.39 -13.68
C ALA A 88 -18.22 18.04 -13.70
N LYS A 89 -18.27 17.32 -14.84
CA LYS A 89 -17.54 16.07 -15.04
C LYS A 89 -16.04 16.27 -14.82
N ARG A 90 -15.41 17.24 -15.49
CA ARG A 90 -13.97 17.52 -15.34
C ARG A 90 -13.59 17.81 -13.89
N LYS A 91 -14.40 18.60 -13.17
CA LYS A 91 -14.17 18.89 -11.75
C LYS A 91 -14.27 17.64 -10.88
N LEU A 92 -15.23 16.77 -11.17
CA LEU A 92 -15.41 15.53 -10.44
C LEU A 92 -14.30 14.51 -10.75
N GLU A 93 -13.76 14.48 -11.97
CA GLU A 93 -12.61 13.65 -12.34
C GLU A 93 -11.34 14.09 -11.59
N THR A 94 -11.06 15.40 -11.55
CA THR A 94 -9.96 15.94 -10.74
C THR A 94 -10.12 15.57 -9.27
N LEU A 95 -11.33 15.69 -8.75
CA LEU A 95 -11.64 15.28 -7.38
C LEU A 95 -11.39 13.78 -7.17
N SER A 96 -11.87 12.93 -8.08
CA SER A 96 -11.66 11.49 -7.99
C SER A 96 -10.19 11.10 -8.01
N GLN A 97 -9.35 11.81 -8.77
CA GLN A 97 -7.90 11.60 -8.78
C GLN A 97 -7.29 11.94 -7.43
N VAL A 98 -7.59 13.13 -6.88
CA VAL A 98 -7.10 13.54 -5.55
C VAL A 98 -7.48 12.52 -4.45
N ILE A 99 -8.71 12.00 -4.49
CA ILE A 99 -9.16 10.98 -3.53
C ILE A 99 -8.45 9.64 -3.74
N HIS A 100 -8.24 9.24 -4.99
CA HIS A 100 -7.50 8.01 -5.28
C HIS A 100 -6.05 8.09 -4.81
N ASP A 101 -5.41 9.23 -5.05
CA ASP A 101 -4.05 9.51 -4.61
C ASP A 101 -3.96 9.48 -3.07
N GLU A 102 -4.91 10.12 -2.37
CA GLU A 102 -4.99 10.09 -0.89
C GLU A 102 -5.12 8.67 -0.32
N VAL A 103 -5.97 7.82 -0.92
CA VAL A 103 -6.10 6.41 -0.53
C VAL A 103 -4.77 5.68 -0.75
N SER A 104 -4.16 5.86 -1.92
CA SER A 104 -2.90 5.24 -2.29
C SER A 104 -1.76 5.63 -1.34
N GLU A 105 -1.63 6.93 -1.03
CA GLU A 105 -0.64 7.45 -0.08
C GLU A 105 -0.84 6.88 1.32
N THR A 106 -2.08 6.88 1.82
CA THR A 106 -2.42 6.34 3.14
C THR A 106 -2.07 4.85 3.22
N GLU A 107 -2.43 4.06 2.21
CA GLU A 107 -2.10 2.63 2.14
C GLU A 107 -0.58 2.40 2.05
N ASN A 108 0.11 3.23 1.29
CA ASN A 108 1.56 3.14 1.10
C ASN A 108 2.31 3.39 2.41
N ILE A 109 1.99 4.47 3.13
CA ILE A 109 2.54 4.76 4.46
C ILE A 109 2.28 3.58 5.40
N ARG A 110 1.06 3.03 5.40
CA ARG A 110 0.71 1.89 6.25
C ARG A 110 1.53 0.64 5.94
N LYS A 111 1.76 0.34 4.65
CA LYS A 111 2.61 -0.78 4.22
C LYS A 111 4.05 -0.58 4.67
N ASN A 112 4.60 0.63 4.51
CA ASN A 112 5.97 0.95 4.95
C ASN A 112 6.14 0.76 6.46
N LEU A 113 5.21 1.30 7.26
CA LEU A 113 5.21 1.14 8.71
C LEU A 113 5.06 -0.32 9.15
N ALA A 114 4.27 -1.12 8.42
CA ALA A 114 4.14 -2.55 8.71
C ALA A 114 5.47 -3.30 8.47
N ILE A 115 6.19 -2.97 7.40
CA ILE A 115 7.51 -3.55 7.09
C ILE A 115 8.54 -3.08 8.13
N GLU A 116 8.53 -1.80 8.51
CA GLU A 116 9.43 -1.23 9.53
C GLU A 116 9.30 -2.00 10.86
N ARG A 117 8.08 -2.25 11.33
CA ARG A 117 7.82 -3.00 12.58
C ARG A 117 8.33 -4.44 12.56
N MET A 118 8.44 -5.04 11.37
CA MET A 118 9.00 -6.39 11.20
C MET A 118 10.54 -6.37 11.34
N ILE A 119 11.19 -5.24 11.11
CA ILE A 119 12.64 -5.07 11.22
C ILE A 119 13.01 -4.81 12.69
N SER A 120 13.96 -5.59 13.20
CA SER A 120 14.31 -5.62 14.63
C SER A 120 14.97 -4.32 15.10
N ASP A 121 15.78 -3.73 14.23
CA ASP A 121 16.62 -2.55 14.50
C ASP A 121 15.98 -1.25 13.97
N GLY A 122 14.74 -1.33 13.45
CA GLY A 122 14.08 -0.23 12.73
C GLY A 122 14.70 0.06 11.34
N CYS A 123 14.06 0.94 10.58
CA CYS A 123 14.58 1.42 9.30
C CYS A 123 14.04 2.82 8.97
N ASP A 124 14.82 3.87 9.26
CA ASP A 124 14.40 5.28 9.12
C ASP A 124 13.94 5.65 7.71
N ILE A 125 14.48 4.98 6.71
CA ILE A 125 14.10 5.16 5.31
C ILE A 125 12.62 4.85 5.08
N LEU A 126 12.04 3.91 5.82
CA LEU A 126 10.63 3.56 5.72
C LEU A 126 9.71 4.60 6.39
N LEU A 127 10.27 5.60 7.09
CA LEU A 127 9.54 6.72 7.66
C LEU A 127 9.36 7.87 6.65
N ASP A 128 10.08 7.85 5.54
CA ASP A 128 9.89 8.81 4.44
C ASP A 128 8.60 8.50 3.68
N ALA A 129 7.67 9.47 3.69
CA ALA A 129 6.37 9.36 3.02
C ALA A 129 6.49 9.16 1.50
N ASN A 130 7.60 9.57 0.90
CA ASN A 130 7.83 9.44 -0.55
C ASN A 130 8.27 8.02 -0.97
N GLN A 131 8.57 7.14 -0.02
CA GLN A 131 8.93 5.75 -0.34
C GLN A 131 7.70 4.97 -0.75
N VAL A 132 7.68 4.45 -1.97
CA VAL A 132 6.56 3.61 -2.42
C VAL A 132 6.98 2.16 -2.45
N PHE A 133 6.27 1.31 -1.70
CA PHE A 133 6.49 -0.14 -1.74
C PHE A 133 6.07 -0.71 -3.10
N VAL A 134 7.00 -1.40 -3.76
CA VAL A 134 6.77 -2.01 -5.08
C VAL A 134 6.51 -3.50 -4.95
N ARG A 135 7.38 -4.24 -4.25
CA ARG A 135 7.31 -5.71 -4.19
C ARG A 135 8.06 -6.30 -3.01
N GLN A 136 7.61 -7.46 -2.52
CA GLN A 136 8.35 -8.30 -1.59
C GLN A 136 8.62 -9.70 -2.17
N GLY A 137 9.72 -10.32 -1.76
CA GLY A 137 10.06 -11.67 -2.17
C GLY A 137 11.22 -12.27 -1.37
N THR A 138 11.51 -13.54 -1.63
CA THR A 138 12.64 -14.26 -1.03
C THR A 138 13.71 -14.49 -2.09
N LEU A 139 14.96 -14.14 -1.79
CA LEU A 139 16.12 -14.39 -2.65
C LEU A 139 17.11 -15.33 -1.96
N VAL A 140 17.80 -16.16 -2.75
CA VAL A 140 18.97 -16.92 -2.29
C VAL A 140 20.21 -16.11 -2.61
N GLN A 141 20.87 -15.59 -1.58
CA GLN A 141 22.15 -14.91 -1.74
C GLN A 141 23.26 -15.96 -1.76
N VAL A 142 23.95 -16.04 -2.90
CA VAL A 142 25.09 -16.94 -3.12
C VAL A 142 26.38 -16.14 -3.00
N THR A 143 27.16 -16.38 -1.95
CA THR A 143 28.49 -15.74 -1.80
C THR A 143 29.56 -16.74 -2.24
N MET A 144 30.37 -16.35 -3.24
CA MET A 144 31.57 -17.08 -3.62
C MET A 144 32.74 -16.56 -2.79
N SER A 145 33.29 -17.39 -1.90
CA SER A 145 34.58 -17.06 -1.30
C SER A 145 35.67 -17.66 -2.20
N LYS A 146 36.53 -16.81 -2.78
CA LYS A 146 37.82 -17.26 -3.29
C LYS A 146 38.71 -17.45 -2.07
N ALA A 147 39.13 -18.67 -1.79
CA ALA A 147 40.10 -18.90 -0.74
C ALA A 147 41.41 -18.19 -1.13
N SER A 148 41.72 -17.08 -0.43
CA SER A 148 42.98 -16.35 -0.59
C SER A 148 44.03 -17.05 0.28
N TYR A 149 44.62 -18.13 -0.23
CA TYR A 149 45.84 -18.66 0.36
C TYR A 149 47.05 -17.88 -0.19
N PRO A 150 48.01 -17.42 0.64
CA PRO A 150 49.29 -16.98 0.11
C PRO A 150 49.98 -18.19 -0.50
N CYS A 151 50.21 -18.16 -1.81
CA CYS A 151 50.77 -19.28 -2.58
C CYS A 151 52.29 -19.38 -2.36
N PRO A 152 52.84 -20.51 -1.84
CA PRO A 152 54.21 -20.89 -2.11
C PRO A 152 54.23 -21.86 -3.32
N ARG A 153 54.86 -21.38 -4.40
CA ARG A 153 55.44 -22.09 -5.56
C ARG A 153 55.04 -23.55 -5.86
N ILE A 154 54.53 -23.69 -7.10
CA ILE A 154 54.78 -24.75 -8.10
C ILE A 154 54.38 -26.19 -7.74
N GLY A 155 53.34 -26.66 -8.43
CA GLY A 155 53.16 -28.06 -8.80
C GLY A 155 51.91 -28.74 -8.26
N GLN A 156 50.74 -28.51 -8.87
CA GLN A 156 49.67 -29.50 -9.14
C GLN A 156 48.38 -28.77 -9.58
N LEU A 157 47.90 -29.11 -10.79
CA LEU A 157 46.62 -28.67 -11.35
C LEU A 157 45.49 -29.57 -10.85
N GLY A 158 44.89 -29.22 -9.70
CA GLY A 158 43.60 -29.75 -9.26
C GLY A 158 42.57 -28.62 -9.16
N PRO A 159 41.27 -28.83 -9.49
CA PRO A 159 40.26 -27.80 -9.31
C PRO A 159 40.11 -27.48 -7.82
N LEU A 160 40.31 -26.21 -7.45
CA LEU A 160 40.11 -25.72 -6.09
C LEU A 160 38.63 -25.92 -5.66
N PRO A 161 38.34 -26.47 -4.46
CA PRO A 161 36.98 -26.52 -3.95
C PRO A 161 36.52 -25.10 -3.57
N CYS A 162 35.60 -24.55 -4.37
CA CYS A 162 34.95 -23.27 -4.06
C CYS A 162 33.76 -23.54 -3.13
N GLU A 163 33.88 -23.17 -1.85
CA GLU A 163 32.76 -23.24 -0.91
C GLU A 163 31.69 -22.21 -1.29
N LYS A 164 30.53 -22.70 -1.73
CA LYS A 164 29.34 -21.87 -1.98
C LYS A 164 28.56 -21.70 -0.69
N LYS A 165 28.46 -20.47 -0.18
CA LYS A 165 27.61 -20.17 0.96
C LYS A 165 26.30 -19.57 0.47
N GLU A 166 25.23 -20.34 0.58
CA GLU A 166 23.87 -19.89 0.24
C GLU A 166 23.14 -19.40 1.49
N ARG A 167 22.51 -18.24 1.41
CA ARG A 167 21.68 -17.69 2.49
C ARG A 167 20.36 -17.19 1.95
N LEU A 168 19.26 -17.67 2.51
CA LEU A 168 17.94 -17.13 2.25
C LEU A 168 17.83 -15.71 2.82
N ARG A 169 17.33 -14.79 1.99
CA ARG A 169 17.11 -13.38 2.31
C ARG A 169 15.68 -13.01 1.99
N GLN A 170 15.06 -12.23 2.86
CA GLN A 170 13.84 -11.52 2.55
C GLN A 170 14.21 -10.19 1.88
N VAL A 171 13.50 -9.83 0.82
CA VAL A 171 13.79 -8.63 0.04
C VAL A 171 12.52 -7.80 -0.13
N PHE A 172 12.67 -6.49 0.04
CA PHE A 172 11.62 -5.50 -0.16
C PHE A 172 12.14 -4.46 -1.14
N LEU A 173 11.45 -4.34 -2.27
CA LEU A 173 11.72 -3.36 -3.30
C LEU A 173 10.80 -2.16 -3.10
N PHE A 174 11.39 -0.99 -3.01
CA PHE A 174 10.76 0.33 -3.02
C PHE A 174 11.17 1.06 -4.29
N THR A 175 10.53 2.19 -4.59
CA THR A 175 10.84 3.03 -5.76
C THR A 175 12.32 3.40 -5.84
N ASN A 176 12.91 3.79 -4.71
CA ASN A 176 14.28 4.28 -4.66
C ASN A 176 15.23 3.37 -3.88
N HIS A 177 14.72 2.33 -3.22
CA HIS A 177 15.52 1.50 -2.32
C HIS A 177 15.22 0.01 -2.44
N LEU A 178 16.25 -0.81 -2.25
CA LEU A 178 16.14 -2.25 -2.09
C LEU A 178 16.63 -2.64 -0.71
N LEU A 179 15.71 -3.12 0.13
CA LEU A 179 16.02 -3.66 1.45
C LEU A 179 16.20 -5.16 1.36
N ILE A 180 17.32 -5.65 1.90
CA ILE A 180 17.61 -7.08 2.03
C ILE A 180 17.75 -7.37 3.51
N ALA A 181 16.87 -8.21 4.04
CA ALA A 181 16.86 -8.65 5.42
C ALA A 181 17.08 -10.16 5.54
N THR A 182 17.54 -10.58 6.71
CA THR A 182 17.67 -11.99 7.10
C THR A 182 16.66 -12.28 8.17
N ARG A 183 15.90 -13.37 8.03
CA ARG A 183 15.00 -13.80 9.09
C ARG A 183 15.81 -14.31 10.28
N THR A 184 15.52 -13.80 11.48
CA THR A 184 16.11 -14.28 12.73
C THR A 184 15.29 -15.44 13.29
N ASN A 185 15.87 -16.20 14.22
CA ASN A 185 15.18 -17.30 14.91
C ASN A 185 13.98 -16.81 15.74
N SER A 186 13.93 -15.52 16.07
CA SER A 186 12.79 -14.87 16.74
C SER A 186 11.64 -14.49 15.80
N GLY A 187 11.73 -14.80 14.50
CA GLY A 187 10.72 -14.48 13.51
C GLY A 187 10.77 -13.04 12.98
N ARG A 188 11.56 -12.16 13.62
CA ARG A 188 11.81 -10.78 13.14
C ARG A 188 12.82 -10.77 11.98
N LEU A 189 12.92 -9.63 11.32
CA LEU A 189 13.85 -9.41 10.22
C LEU A 189 15.03 -8.58 10.72
N LYS A 190 16.25 -8.99 10.38
CA LYS A 190 17.47 -8.21 10.60
C LYS A 190 17.96 -7.66 9.27
N LEU A 191 18.13 -6.35 9.17
CA LEU A 191 18.61 -5.72 7.95
C LEU A 191 20.03 -6.19 7.64
N ALA A 192 20.25 -6.71 6.43
CA ALA A 192 21.54 -7.23 5.99
C ALA A 192 22.22 -6.30 4.99
N LYS A 193 21.45 -5.72 4.05
CA LYS A 193 21.93 -4.71 3.11
C LYS A 193 20.79 -3.75 2.74
N LEU A 194 21.17 -2.50 2.49
CA LEU A 194 20.33 -1.46 1.92
C LEU A 194 21.03 -0.98 0.65
N TRP A 195 20.30 -0.92 -0.46
CA TRP A 195 20.79 -0.36 -1.71
C TRP A 195 19.91 0.79 -2.16
N ILE A 196 20.52 1.86 -2.66
CA ILE A 196 19.82 2.94 -3.34
C ILE A 196 19.72 2.54 -4.82
N THR A 197 18.51 2.43 -5.34
CA THR A 197 18.27 2.17 -6.76
C THR A 197 18.37 3.48 -7.54
N GLU A 198 19.58 4.04 -7.66
CA GLU A 198 19.87 5.10 -8.66
C GLU A 198 19.98 4.55 -10.10
N LEU A 199 19.72 3.27 -10.30
CA LEU A 199 19.69 2.66 -11.62
C LEU A 199 18.26 2.46 -12.08
N LYS A 200 17.90 3.17 -13.17
CA LYS A 200 16.90 2.69 -14.15
C LYS A 200 17.16 1.20 -14.36
N MET A 201 16.35 0.34 -13.74
CA MET A 201 16.33 -1.08 -14.06
C MET A 201 15.84 -1.21 -15.50
N HIS A 202 16.78 -1.19 -16.45
CA HIS A 202 16.57 -1.76 -17.76
C HIS A 202 16.42 -3.27 -17.56
N CYS A 203 15.18 -3.71 -17.31
CA CYS A 203 14.80 -5.09 -17.52
C CYS A 203 14.78 -5.31 -19.04
N TYR A 204 15.75 -6.08 -19.53
CA TYR A 204 15.72 -6.70 -20.86
C TYR A 204 14.88 -7.97 -20.83
#